data_AF-A0A7Z9SYH8-F1
#
_entry.id   AF-A0A7Z9SYH8-F1
#
_cell.length_a   1.000
_cell.length_b   1.000
_cell.length_c   1.000
_cell.angle_alpha   90.00
_cell.angle_beta   90.00
_cell.angle_gamma   90.00
#
_symmetry.space_group_name_H-M   'P 1'
#
loop_
_entity.id
_entity.type
_entity.pdbx_description
1 polymer ?
#
loop_
_entity_poly.entity_id
_entity_poly.type
_entity_poly.pdbx_seq_one_letter_code
_entity_poly.pdbx_strand_id
1 'polypeptide(L)'
;MPAFDPIPEGAVLDYSTLPTRNLSIRVNANPMSPDRVKIAYNGDDSFLTEYSYPYAFPSEKNGNYTGWKLDPGPHTITATPVANDVDGTPLTLNFIIVEQ
;
A
#
# COMPACT_ATOMS: atom_id res chain seq x y z
N MET A 1 -4.59 13.23 11.62
CA MET A 1 -4.84 11.77 11.53
C MET A 1 -5.00 11.47 10.06
N PRO A 2 -4.22 10.55 9.46
CA PRO A 2 -4.53 10.10 8.10
C PRO A 2 -5.97 9.57 8.09
N ALA A 3 -6.75 9.90 7.04
CA ALA A 3 -8.19 9.64 7.01
C ALA A 3 -8.56 8.15 7.10
N PHE A 4 -7.58 7.25 6.90
CA PHE A 4 -7.74 5.80 6.92
C PHE A 4 -6.50 5.13 7.58
N ASP A 5 -6.62 4.70 8.83
CA ASP A 5 -5.66 3.85 9.55
C ASP A 5 -6.42 2.93 10.52
N PRO A 6 -6.71 1.67 10.15
CA PRO A 6 -6.43 1.03 8.86
C PRO A 6 -7.37 1.48 7.73
N ILE A 7 -6.97 1.22 6.47
CA ILE A 7 -7.86 1.33 5.30
C ILE A 7 -8.80 0.12 5.28
N PRO A 8 -10.13 0.30 5.34
CA PRO A 8 -11.06 -0.81 5.26
C PRO A 8 -11.10 -1.40 3.85
N GLU A 9 -11.41 -2.69 3.76
CA GLU A 9 -11.67 -3.35 2.48
C GLU A 9 -12.84 -2.69 1.73
N GLY A 10 -12.65 -2.41 0.45
CA GLY A 10 -13.62 -1.69 -0.39
C GLY A 10 -13.67 -0.18 -0.12
N ALA A 11 -12.65 0.41 0.53
CA ALA A 11 -12.60 1.83 0.81
C ALA A 11 -12.78 2.67 -0.48
N VAL A 12 -13.54 3.76 -0.36
CA VAL A 12 -13.66 4.78 -1.40
C VAL A 12 -12.85 6.00 -0.96
N LEU A 13 -11.81 6.29 -1.72
CA LEU A 13 -10.89 7.41 -1.52
C LEU A 13 -11.26 8.52 -2.50
N ASP A 14 -11.87 9.59 -1.99
CA ASP A 14 -12.32 10.72 -2.80
C ASP A 14 -11.30 11.87 -2.78
N TYR A 15 -10.67 12.13 -3.93
CA TYR A 15 -9.70 13.22 -4.09
C TYR A 15 -10.28 14.62 -3.83
N SER A 16 -11.60 14.81 -3.91
CA SER A 16 -12.24 16.09 -3.57
C SER A 16 -12.19 16.38 -2.06
N THR A 17 -12.15 15.33 -1.26
CA THR A 17 -12.17 15.39 0.21
C THR A 17 -10.77 15.32 0.83
N LEU A 18 -9.78 14.84 0.06
CA LEU A 18 -8.41 14.68 0.53
C LEU A 18 -7.60 15.96 0.32
N PRO A 19 -6.67 16.29 1.23
CA PRO A 19 -5.81 17.47 1.10
C PRO A 19 -4.74 17.31 0.00
N THR A 20 -4.62 16.12 -0.58
CA THR A 20 -3.64 15.79 -1.61
C THR A 20 -4.18 14.73 -2.55
N ARG A 21 -3.64 14.72 -3.78
CA ARG A 21 -3.86 13.68 -4.80
C ARG A 21 -2.67 12.73 -4.91
N ASN A 22 -1.62 12.95 -4.12
CA ASN A 22 -0.43 12.13 -4.07
C ASN A 22 -0.52 11.25 -2.83
N LEU A 23 -0.98 10.01 -3.02
CA LEU A 23 -1.23 9.08 -1.93
C LEU A 23 -0.06 8.11 -1.77
N SER A 24 0.13 7.64 -0.55
CA SER A 24 1.01 6.52 -0.25
C SER A 24 0.30 5.59 0.73
N ILE A 25 0.55 4.30 0.59
CA ILE A 25 -0.04 3.26 1.42
C ILE A 25 1.08 2.62 2.23
N ARG A 26 0.95 2.68 3.55
CA ARG A 26 1.85 1.98 4.47
C ARG A 26 1.38 0.54 4.66
N VAL A 27 2.30 -0.41 4.55
CA VAL A 27 2.04 -1.81 4.84
C VAL A 27 2.53 -2.13 6.24
N ASN A 28 1.61 -2.58 7.10
CA ASN A 28 1.91 -2.99 8.46
C ASN A 28 1.90 -4.51 8.55
N ALA A 29 3.06 -5.13 8.77
CA ALA A 29 3.19 -6.56 9.01
C ALA A 29 3.09 -6.89 10.52
N ASN A 30 2.49 -8.03 10.86
CA ASN A 30 2.44 -8.55 12.22
C ASN A 30 2.73 -10.06 12.23
N PRO A 31 3.81 -10.54 12.87
CA PRO A 31 4.84 -9.77 13.57
C PRO A 31 5.64 -8.85 12.64
N MET A 32 6.21 -7.78 13.20
CA MET A 32 7.06 -6.83 12.47
C MET A 32 8.47 -7.40 12.27
N SER A 33 8.58 -8.52 11.57
CA SER A 33 9.84 -9.21 11.31
C SER A 33 10.04 -9.78 9.88
N PRO A 34 9.32 -9.37 8.81
CA PRO A 34 9.72 -9.79 7.48
C PRO A 34 11.01 -9.06 7.04
N ASP A 35 11.85 -9.75 6.28
CA ASP A 35 13.04 -9.13 5.66
C ASP A 35 12.63 -8.17 4.53
N ARG A 36 11.50 -8.46 3.89
CA ARG A 36 10.94 -7.67 2.80
C ARG A 36 9.45 -7.94 2.63
N VAL A 37 8.76 -7.05 1.93
CA VAL A 37 7.38 -7.23 1.50
C VAL A 37 7.34 -7.17 -0.02
N LYS A 38 6.82 -8.23 -0.64
CA LYS A 38 6.45 -8.20 -2.07
C LYS A 38 5.09 -7.54 -2.19
N ILE A 39 4.96 -6.53 -3.03
CA ILE A 39 3.72 -5.78 -3.25
C ILE A 39 3.33 -5.95 -4.72
N ALA A 40 2.19 -6.59 -4.93
CA ALA A 40 1.52 -6.66 -6.21
C ALA A 40 0.50 -5.53 -6.34
N TYR A 41 0.35 -4.98 -7.54
CA TYR A 41 -0.59 -3.89 -7.81
C TYR A 41 -1.36 -4.13 -9.11
N ASN A 42 -2.70 -4.11 -9.04
CA ASN A 42 -3.60 -4.30 -10.18
C ASN A 42 -3.27 -5.55 -11.04
N GLY A 43 -2.86 -6.64 -10.38
CA GLY A 43 -2.51 -7.91 -11.03
C GLY A 43 -1.07 -8.02 -11.52
N ASP A 44 -0.24 -6.98 -11.34
CA ASP A 44 1.20 -7.06 -11.55
C ASP A 44 1.88 -7.57 -10.27
N ASP A 45 2.22 -8.87 -10.24
CA ASP A 45 2.81 -9.55 -9.09
C ASP A 45 4.26 -9.14 -8.78
N SER A 46 4.96 -8.50 -9.73
CA SER A 46 6.35 -8.06 -9.58
C SER A 46 6.50 -6.55 -9.44
N PHE A 47 5.39 -5.86 -9.15
CA PHE A 47 5.33 -4.40 -9.14
C PHE A 47 6.38 -3.74 -8.22
N LEU A 48 6.49 -4.20 -6.97
CA LEU A 48 7.42 -3.63 -5.99
C LEU A 48 7.87 -4.68 -4.98
N THR A 49 9.14 -4.64 -4.60
CA THR A 49 9.63 -5.34 -3.41
C THR A 49 10.26 -4.31 -2.48
N GLU A 50 9.72 -4.20 -1.26
CA GLU A 50 10.22 -3.23 -0.28
C GLU A 50 10.94 -3.90 0.89
N TYR A 51 12.13 -3.40 1.21
CA TYR A 51 13.09 -4.02 2.12
C TYR A 51 13.25 -3.25 3.45
N SER A 52 12.82 -2.00 3.52
CA SER A 52 13.03 -1.14 4.67
C SER A 52 11.72 -0.92 5.40
N TYR A 53 11.76 -1.08 6.72
CA TYR A 53 10.65 -0.66 7.56
C TYR A 53 10.73 0.87 7.77
N PRO A 54 9.61 1.60 7.68
CA PRO A 54 8.25 1.15 7.34
C PRO A 54 8.05 0.82 5.86
N TYR A 55 7.48 -0.36 5.57
CA TYR A 55 7.17 -0.75 4.19
C TYR A 55 6.05 0.13 3.64
N ALA A 56 6.24 0.62 2.42
CA ALA A 56 5.30 1.54 1.79
C ALA A 56 5.21 1.35 0.29
N PHE A 57 4.07 1.79 -0.24
CA PHE A 57 3.77 1.86 -1.66
C PHE A 57 3.49 3.32 -2.06
N PRO A 58 4.10 3.84 -3.14
CA PRO A 58 5.14 3.20 -3.95
C PRO A 58 6.52 3.14 -3.28
N SER A 59 6.83 4.00 -2.30
CA SER A 59 8.08 3.93 -1.54
C SER A 59 8.06 4.83 -0.31
N GLU A 60 8.96 4.55 0.63
CA GLU A 60 9.30 5.39 1.77
C GLU A 60 10.83 5.50 1.86
N LYS A 61 11.35 6.70 2.10
CA LYS A 61 12.78 6.93 2.34
C LYS A 61 13.02 7.95 3.46
N ASN A 62 13.68 7.53 4.53
CA ASN A 62 14.09 8.37 5.67
C ASN A 62 12.92 9.13 6.33
N GLY A 63 11.78 8.47 6.52
CA GLY A 63 10.51 9.03 6.98
C GLY A 63 9.68 9.73 5.90
N ASN A 64 10.13 9.76 4.64
CA ASN A 64 9.43 10.46 3.55
C ASN A 64 8.71 9.46 2.64
N TYR A 65 7.38 9.47 2.72
CA TYR A 65 6.52 8.70 1.85
C TYR A 65 6.43 9.36 0.48
N THR A 66 6.81 8.65 -0.57
CA THR A 66 6.64 9.12 -1.94
C THR A 66 5.17 8.99 -2.32
N GLY A 67 4.52 10.10 -2.63
CA GLY A 67 3.13 10.08 -3.05
C GLY A 67 2.98 9.76 -4.55
N TRP A 68 2.10 8.83 -4.87
CA TRP A 68 1.68 8.50 -6.23
C TRP A 68 0.25 8.96 -6.47
N LYS A 69 0.03 9.65 -7.59
CA LYS A 69 -1.31 9.90 -8.11
C LYS A 69 -1.83 8.65 -8.82
N LEU A 70 -2.77 7.96 -8.16
CA LEU A 70 -3.54 6.87 -8.74
C LEU A 70 -4.66 7.46 -9.61
N ASP A 71 -4.93 6.87 -10.77
CA ASP A 71 -6.05 7.28 -11.62
C ASP A 71 -7.40 6.93 -10.97
N PRO A 72 -8.49 7.67 -11.21
CA PRO A 72 -9.81 7.28 -10.73
C PRO A 72 -10.23 5.89 -11.23
N GLY A 73 -10.75 5.06 -10.34
CA GLY A 73 -11.12 3.68 -10.64
C GLY A 73 -10.84 2.69 -9.51
N PRO A 74 -11.13 1.40 -9.74
CA PRO A 74 -10.80 0.34 -8.80
C PRO A 74 -9.31 0.03 -8.81
N HIS A 75 -8.77 -0.24 -7.63
CA HIS A 75 -7.40 -0.66 -7.42
C HIS A 75 -7.33 -1.85 -6.45
N THR A 76 -6.35 -2.71 -6.69
CA THR A 76 -6.05 -3.85 -5.83
C THR A 76 -4.56 -3.83 -5.48
N ILE A 77 -4.25 -3.94 -4.20
CA ILE A 77 -2.90 -4.14 -3.70
C ILE A 77 -2.86 -5.44 -2.93
N THR A 78 -1.89 -6.30 -3.23
CA THR A 78 -1.61 -7.49 -2.43
C THR A 78 -0.21 -7.37 -1.85
N ALA A 79 -0.10 -7.40 -0.53
CA ALA A 79 1.17 -7.37 0.18
C ALA A 79 1.47 -8.74 0.79
N THR A 80 2.60 -9.33 0.39
CA THR A 80 3.09 -10.63 0.89
C THR A 80 4.37 -10.41 1.70
N PRO A 81 4.34 -10.59 3.03
CA PRO A 81 5.55 -10.52 3.84
C PRO A 81 6.46 -11.71 3.52
N VAL A 82 7.77 -11.50 3.52
CA VAL A 82 8.76 -12.56 3.28
C VAL A 82 9.78 -12.55 4.42
N ALA A 83 9.97 -13.68 5.09
CA ALA A 83 10.92 -13.84 6.19
C ALA A 83 11.76 -15.11 5.97
N ASN A 84 13.08 -14.98 6.02
CA ASN A 84 14.05 -16.05 5.71
C ASN A 84 13.76 -16.72 4.36
N ASP A 85 13.45 -15.91 3.34
CA ASP A 85 13.05 -16.36 1.99
C ASP A 85 11.79 -17.24 1.93
N VAL A 86 10.99 -17.25 2.99
CA VAL A 86 9.67 -17.90 3.04
C VAL A 86 8.57 -16.84 2.95
N ASP A 87 7.69 -17.01 1.98
CA ASP A 87 6.50 -16.16 1.81
C ASP A 87 5.51 -16.46 2.95
N GLY A 88 5.06 -15.41 3.63
CA GLY A 88 4.02 -15.45 4.65
C GLY A 88 2.62 -15.32 4.06
N THR A 89 1.63 -15.08 4.91
CA THR A 89 0.24 -14.90 4.46
C THR A 89 0.06 -13.54 3.78
N PRO A 90 -0.39 -13.51 2.50
CA PRO A 90 -0.67 -12.26 1.82
C PRO A 90 -1.92 -11.58 2.39
N LEU A 91 -1.94 -10.25 2.35
CA LEU A 91 -3.13 -9.44 2.54
C LEU A 91 -3.45 -8.69 1.25
N THR A 92 -4.65 -8.88 0.74
CA THR A 92 -5.18 -8.13 -0.40
C THR A 92 -6.12 -7.03 0.11
N LEU A 93 -5.91 -5.82 -0.40
CA LEU A 93 -6.77 -4.66 -0.18
C LEU A 93 -7.34 -4.22 -1.53
N ASN A 94 -8.66 -4.15 -1.62
CA ASN A 94 -9.36 -3.52 -2.74
C ASN A 94 -9.90 -2.16 -2.32
N PHE A 95 -9.74 -1.15 -3.17
CA PHE A 95 -10.24 0.19 -2.93
C PHE A 95 -10.56 0.90 -4.24
N ILE A 96 -11.31 2.00 -4.17
CA ILE A 96 -11.72 2.79 -5.33
C ILE A 96 -11.27 4.22 -5.13
N ILE A 97 -10.63 4.80 -6.15
CA ILE A 97 -10.34 6.22 -6.23
C ILE A 97 -11.48 6.90 -6.99
N VAL A 98 -12.06 7.95 -6.42
CA VAL A 98 -13.05 8.81 -7.10
C VAL A 98 -12.59 10.26 -7.10
N GLU A 99 -13.11 11.01 -8.07
CA GLU A 99 -12.90 12.45 -8.20
C GLU A 99 -14.26 13.08 -8.51
N GLN A 100 -14.93 13.61 -7.47
CA GLN A 100 -16.26 14.23 -7.58
C GLN A 100 -16.19 15.76 -7.42
#